data_AF-A0AAV7K4T8-F1
#
_entry.id   AF-A0AAV7K4T8-F1
#
_cell.length_a   1.000
_cell.length_b   1.000
_cell.length_c   1.000
_cell.angle_alpha   90.00
_cell.angle_beta   90.00
_cell.angle_gamma   90.00
#
_symmetry.space_group_name_H-M   'P 1'
#
loop_
_entity.id
_entity.type
_entity.pdbx_description
1 polymer ?
#
loop_
_entity_poly.entity_id
_entity_poly.type
_entity_poly.pdbx_seq_one_letter_code
_entity_poly.pdbx_strand_id
1 'polypeptide(L)'
;MIAEYSGNLHSVRVVHEFVRELIDWKEWVKDQKCDISQDHITDIEQALQTHDVFVNEVSINSERIIRFIQKAKCLQLPSNFNSHHLSRGIDELSTEWDELNIFCSLKRETLVNDSASLQYSIELDKIALWFDSAEKMCTSQELGKDIISASIIQKTLRNLEHDFAAHNQRFNSIVLGIYDFFPNDHKCLPSLRNLISSITVRVEEISSLYKQRCIVIDQSCYSYHLLQQIADEQDWVDEKLNLLESCDTVNDLIQAQKVLKKFELLIADFNLRENRIQKLEIELNTITSFPHYSIVNLAFGTLNNQWSHLNVVTKERKKNILGNISIQQFLSDCFEANMWLREIETLISGGAVAKVVLE
;
A
#
# COMPACT_ATOMS: atom_id res chain seq x y z
N MET A 1 -42.27 -32.29 -83.35
CA MET A 1 -41.75 -31.02 -83.91
C MET A 1 -42.03 -29.77 -83.05
N ILE A 2 -43.25 -29.22 -82.91
CA ILE A 2 -43.45 -28.00 -82.07
C ILE A 2 -43.24 -28.28 -80.57
N ALA A 3 -43.71 -29.43 -80.07
CA ALA A 3 -43.49 -29.84 -78.68
C ALA A 3 -41.99 -30.08 -78.36
N GLU A 4 -41.24 -30.71 -79.27
CA GLU A 4 -39.78 -30.89 -79.13
C GLU A 4 -39.01 -29.56 -79.24
N TYR A 5 -39.41 -28.66 -80.16
CA TYR A 5 -38.82 -27.32 -80.24
C TYR A 5 -39.12 -26.49 -78.98
N SER A 6 -40.34 -26.57 -78.44
CA SER A 6 -40.72 -25.88 -77.20
C SER A 6 -40.01 -26.46 -75.97
N GLY A 7 -39.79 -27.78 -75.93
CA GLY A 7 -39.01 -28.46 -74.90
C GLY A 7 -37.52 -28.10 -74.96
N ASN A 8 -36.95 -27.96 -76.17
CA ASN A 8 -35.58 -27.49 -76.37
C ASN A 8 -35.41 -25.99 -76.06
N LEU A 9 -36.40 -25.15 -76.39
CA LEU A 9 -36.37 -23.72 -76.05
C LEU A 9 -36.51 -23.49 -74.54
N HIS A 10 -37.35 -24.28 -73.86
CA HIS A 10 -37.48 -24.22 -72.40
C HIS A 10 -36.20 -24.70 -71.71
N SER A 11 -35.57 -25.78 -72.18
CA SER A 11 -34.31 -26.28 -71.62
C SER A 11 -33.14 -25.32 -71.87
N VAL A 12 -33.06 -24.68 -73.05
CA VAL A 12 -32.05 -23.66 -73.36
C VAL A 12 -32.25 -22.41 -72.51
N ARG A 13 -33.50 -21.96 -72.30
CA ARG A 13 -33.80 -20.81 -71.43
C ARG A 13 -33.40 -21.06 -69.98
N VAL A 14 -33.70 -22.25 -69.44
CA VAL A 14 -33.34 -22.63 -68.08
C VAL A 14 -31.81 -22.66 -67.91
N VAL A 15 -31.06 -23.19 -68.88
CA VAL A 15 -29.59 -23.19 -68.85
C VAL A 15 -29.02 -21.77 -68.93
N HIS A 16 -29.58 -20.89 -69.77
CA HIS A 16 -29.13 -19.51 -69.89
C HIS A 16 -29.41 -18.69 -68.62
N GLU A 17 -30.60 -18.82 -68.02
CA GLU A 17 -30.92 -18.20 -66.74
C GLU A 17 -29.98 -18.68 -65.62
N PHE A 18 -29.65 -19.98 -65.62
CA PHE A 18 -28.71 -20.57 -64.66
C PHE A 18 -27.26 -20.05 -64.83
N VAL A 19 -26.78 -19.93 -66.07
CA VAL A 19 -25.45 -19.36 -66.38
C VAL A 19 -25.37 -17.90 -65.95
N ARG A 20 -26.45 -17.12 -66.14
CA ARG A 20 -26.49 -15.73 -65.67
C ARG A 20 -26.42 -15.65 -64.15
N GLU A 21 -27.23 -16.44 -63.44
CA GLU A 21 -27.20 -16.48 -61.98
C GLU A 21 -25.81 -16.91 -61.45
N LEU A 22 -25.12 -17.83 -62.14
CA LEU A 22 -23.74 -18.19 -61.82
C LEU A 22 -22.77 -17.00 -61.98
N ILE A 23 -22.86 -16.24 -63.07
CA ILE A 23 -22.01 -15.06 -63.31
C ILE A 23 -22.27 -14.01 -62.23
N ASP A 24 -23.54 -13.71 -61.95
CA ASP A 24 -23.94 -12.74 -60.93
C ASP A 24 -23.36 -13.11 -59.55
N TRP A 25 -23.40 -14.40 -59.17
CA TRP A 25 -22.81 -14.86 -57.92
C TRP A 25 -21.29 -14.78 -57.90
N LYS A 26 -20.61 -15.11 -58.99
CA LYS A 26 -19.15 -15.00 -59.09
C LYS A 26 -18.68 -13.55 -59.01
N GLU A 27 -19.38 -12.63 -59.68
CA GLU A 27 -19.11 -11.20 -59.59
C GLU A 27 -19.31 -10.70 -58.16
N TRP A 28 -20.43 -11.05 -57.52
CA TRP A 28 -20.70 -10.66 -56.15
C TRP A 28 -19.63 -11.16 -55.16
N VAL A 29 -19.24 -12.45 -55.21
CA VAL A 29 -18.18 -12.99 -54.33
C VAL A 29 -16.85 -12.27 -54.56
N LYS A 30 -16.52 -11.95 -55.81
CA LYS A 30 -15.31 -11.22 -56.16
C LYS A 30 -15.32 -9.79 -55.60
N ASP A 31 -16.45 -9.10 -55.65
CA ASP A 31 -16.60 -7.77 -55.08
C ASP A 31 -16.41 -7.81 -53.56
N GLN A 32 -17.03 -8.78 -52.87
CA GLN A 32 -16.84 -8.97 -51.42
C GLN A 32 -15.38 -9.24 -51.04
N LYS A 33 -14.65 -10.03 -51.85
CA LYS A 33 -13.20 -10.24 -51.65
C LYS A 33 -12.38 -8.94 -51.84
N CYS A 34 -12.83 -8.03 -52.70
CA CYS A 34 -12.19 -6.73 -52.85
C CYS A 34 -12.45 -5.86 -51.62
N ASP A 35 -13.69 -5.82 -51.14
CA ASP A 35 -14.11 -5.00 -50.01
C ASP A 35 -13.40 -5.39 -48.70
N ILE A 36 -13.33 -6.69 -48.37
CA ILE A 36 -12.61 -7.18 -47.18
C ILE A 36 -11.10 -6.86 -47.21
N SER A 37 -10.54 -6.61 -48.40
CA SER A 37 -9.12 -6.31 -48.58
C SER A 37 -8.80 -4.82 -48.45
N GLN A 38 -9.80 -3.94 -48.38
CA GLN A 38 -9.60 -2.49 -48.25
C GLN A 38 -9.38 -2.10 -46.78
N ASP A 39 -8.13 -1.80 -46.43
CA ASP A 39 -7.75 -1.41 -45.07
C ASP A 39 -7.73 0.12 -44.87
N HIS A 40 -8.66 0.63 -44.07
CA HIS A 40 -8.55 1.94 -43.41
C HIS A 40 -8.79 1.77 -41.91
N ILE A 41 -7.77 1.32 -41.19
CA ILE A 41 -7.86 1.04 -39.76
C ILE A 41 -7.13 2.14 -38.97
N THR A 42 -7.89 3.03 -38.34
CA THR A 42 -7.40 3.97 -37.33
C THR A 42 -7.75 3.55 -35.90
N ASP A 43 -8.82 2.77 -35.73
CA ASP A 43 -9.31 2.26 -34.45
C ASP A 43 -9.62 0.76 -34.57
N ILE A 44 -8.97 -0.06 -33.75
CA ILE A 44 -9.07 -1.53 -33.81
C ILE A 44 -10.45 -2.03 -33.38
N GLU A 45 -11.12 -1.34 -32.44
CA GLU A 45 -12.45 -1.73 -31.97
C GLU A 45 -13.49 -1.42 -33.05
N GLN A 46 -13.36 -0.25 -33.69
CA GLN A 46 -14.20 0.10 -34.83
C GLN A 46 -13.96 -0.84 -36.02
N ALA A 47 -12.70 -1.22 -36.28
CA ALA A 47 -12.37 -2.19 -37.33
C ALA A 47 -12.99 -3.58 -37.07
N LEU A 48 -13.00 -4.05 -35.81
CA LEU A 48 -13.66 -5.30 -35.46
C LEU A 48 -15.18 -5.22 -35.63
N GLN A 49 -15.81 -4.12 -35.20
CA GLN A 49 -17.25 -3.91 -35.36
C GLN A 49 -17.67 -3.85 -36.84
N THR A 50 -16.93 -3.09 -37.65
CA THR A 50 -17.20 -2.98 -39.09
C THR A 50 -17.03 -4.32 -39.79
N HIS A 51 -16.01 -5.11 -39.42
CA HIS A 51 -15.83 -6.47 -39.92
C HIS A 51 -16.97 -7.40 -39.51
N ASP A 52 -17.46 -7.35 -38.27
CA ASP A 52 -18.60 -8.17 -37.83
C ASP A 52 -19.89 -7.81 -38.59
N VAL A 53 -20.11 -6.53 -38.94
CA VAL A 53 -21.22 -6.12 -39.83
C VAL A 53 -21.03 -6.71 -41.22
N PHE A 54 -19.85 -6.59 -41.81
CA PHE A 54 -19.53 -7.16 -43.13
C PHE A 54 -19.76 -8.68 -43.17
N VAL A 55 -19.28 -9.42 -42.16
CA VAL A 55 -19.48 -10.87 -42.07
C VAL A 55 -20.97 -11.22 -41.97
N ASN A 56 -21.76 -10.42 -41.27
CA ASN A 56 -23.20 -10.62 -41.21
C ASN A 56 -23.87 -10.39 -42.57
N GLU A 57 -23.47 -9.35 -43.31
CA GLU A 57 -23.95 -9.09 -44.67
C GLU A 57 -23.62 -10.23 -45.64
N VAL A 58 -22.40 -10.77 -45.57
CA VAL A 58 -21.99 -11.96 -46.33
C VAL A 58 -22.83 -13.20 -45.92
N SER A 59 -23.08 -13.35 -44.62
CA SER A 59 -23.86 -14.47 -44.06
C SER A 59 -25.33 -14.47 -44.54
N ILE A 60 -25.94 -13.31 -44.75
CA ILE A 60 -27.32 -13.20 -45.28
C ILE A 60 -27.44 -13.89 -46.65
N ASN A 61 -26.39 -13.85 -47.47
CA ASN A 61 -26.38 -14.48 -48.80
C ASN A 61 -25.90 -15.94 -48.79
N SER A 62 -25.41 -16.45 -47.65
CA SER A 62 -24.84 -17.80 -47.54
C SER A 62 -25.81 -18.90 -47.97
N GLU A 63 -27.04 -18.85 -47.47
CA GLU A 63 -28.05 -19.87 -47.77
C GLU A 63 -28.42 -19.88 -49.26
N ARG A 64 -28.44 -18.71 -49.91
CA ARG A 64 -28.78 -18.59 -51.33
C ARG A 64 -27.68 -19.17 -52.22
N ILE A 65 -26.42 -18.85 -51.92
CA ILE A 65 -25.26 -19.39 -52.65
C ILE A 65 -25.14 -20.90 -52.45
N ILE A 66 -25.29 -21.39 -51.22
CA ILE A 66 -25.24 -22.82 -50.91
C ILE A 66 -26.36 -23.57 -51.64
N ARG A 67 -27.60 -23.08 -51.60
CA ARG A 67 -28.73 -23.69 -52.32
C ARG A 67 -28.51 -23.66 -53.83
N PHE A 68 -27.95 -22.57 -54.38
CA PHE A 68 -27.61 -22.47 -55.79
C PHE A 68 -26.59 -23.54 -56.19
N ILE A 69 -25.48 -23.66 -55.45
CA ILE A 69 -24.43 -24.67 -55.68
C ILE A 69 -25.00 -26.09 -55.56
N GLN A 70 -25.85 -26.37 -54.58
CA GLN A 70 -26.51 -27.68 -54.42
C GLN A 70 -27.41 -28.01 -55.62
N LYS A 71 -28.26 -27.06 -56.02
CA LYS A 71 -29.11 -27.21 -57.21
C LYS A 71 -28.27 -27.44 -58.46
N ALA A 72 -27.16 -26.73 -58.58
CA ALA A 72 -26.18 -26.88 -59.66
C ALA A 72 -25.60 -28.28 -59.77
N LYS A 73 -25.20 -28.86 -58.63
CA LYS A 73 -24.61 -30.20 -58.52
C LYS A 73 -25.64 -31.32 -58.75
N CYS A 74 -26.92 -31.07 -58.46
CA CYS A 74 -28.00 -32.04 -58.70
C CYS A 74 -28.58 -32.00 -60.13
N LEU A 75 -28.29 -30.95 -60.91
CA LEU A 75 -28.75 -30.85 -62.30
C LEU A 75 -28.00 -31.86 -63.17
N GLN A 76 -28.69 -32.93 -63.58
CA GLN A 76 -28.22 -33.83 -64.63
C GLN A 76 -28.27 -33.10 -65.98
N LEU A 77 -27.16 -32.43 -66.32
CA LEU A 77 -27.04 -31.75 -67.61
C LEU A 77 -26.92 -32.80 -68.73
N PRO A 78 -27.69 -32.67 -69.83
CA PRO A 78 -27.51 -33.53 -70.99
C PRO A 78 -26.07 -33.41 -71.51
N SER A 79 -25.52 -34.51 -72.04
CA SER A 79 -24.13 -34.68 -72.49
C SER A 79 -23.75 -33.77 -73.69
N ASN A 80 -23.76 -32.46 -73.47
CA ASN A 80 -23.42 -31.41 -74.45
C ASN A 80 -22.22 -30.60 -73.91
N PHE A 81 -21.42 -30.01 -74.81
CA PHE A 81 -20.19 -29.24 -74.51
C PHE A 81 -20.32 -28.18 -73.40
N ASN A 82 -21.52 -27.63 -73.20
CA ASN A 82 -21.83 -26.64 -72.17
C ASN A 82 -21.85 -27.21 -70.73
N SER A 83 -21.97 -28.54 -70.55
CA SER A 83 -22.02 -29.16 -69.22
C SER A 83 -20.68 -29.08 -68.48
N HIS A 84 -19.57 -29.27 -69.17
CA HIS A 84 -18.22 -29.17 -68.60
C HIS A 84 -17.88 -27.74 -68.18
N HIS A 85 -18.21 -26.75 -69.03
CA HIS A 85 -17.99 -25.34 -68.69
C HIS A 85 -18.83 -24.90 -67.49
N LEU A 86 -20.08 -25.35 -67.42
CA LEU A 86 -20.96 -25.04 -66.31
C LEU A 86 -20.49 -25.70 -65.00
N SER A 87 -20.12 -26.98 -65.06
CA SER A 87 -19.53 -27.70 -63.91
C SER A 87 -18.30 -26.99 -63.38
N ARG A 88 -17.37 -26.61 -64.27
CA ARG A 88 -16.16 -25.88 -63.87
C ARG A 88 -16.49 -24.55 -63.21
N GLY A 89 -17.44 -23.79 -63.75
CA GLY A 89 -17.85 -22.52 -63.17
C GLY A 89 -18.51 -22.66 -61.79
N ILE A 90 -19.28 -23.73 -61.56
CA ILE A 90 -19.87 -24.06 -60.26
C ILE A 90 -18.78 -24.43 -59.24
N ASP A 91 -17.80 -25.22 -59.66
CA ASP A 91 -16.66 -25.61 -58.82
C ASP A 91 -15.81 -24.38 -58.47
N GLU A 92 -15.53 -23.51 -59.45
CA GLU A 92 -14.87 -22.21 -59.24
C GLU A 92 -15.63 -21.34 -58.23
N LEU A 93 -16.96 -21.19 -58.37
CA LEU A 93 -17.79 -20.44 -57.41
C LEU A 93 -17.73 -21.07 -56.01
N SER A 94 -17.77 -22.41 -55.90
CA SER A 94 -17.66 -23.12 -54.62
C SER A 94 -16.31 -22.82 -53.95
N THR A 95 -15.22 -22.90 -54.70
CA THR A 95 -13.88 -22.56 -54.18
C THR A 95 -13.78 -21.09 -53.79
N GLU A 96 -14.29 -20.18 -54.62
CA GLU A 96 -14.24 -18.74 -54.34
C GLU A 96 -15.04 -18.38 -53.08
N TRP A 97 -16.19 -19.03 -52.86
CA TRP A 97 -17.01 -18.89 -51.66
C TRP A 97 -16.31 -19.42 -50.41
N ASP A 98 -15.70 -20.60 -50.48
CA ASP A 98 -14.96 -21.19 -49.35
C ASP A 98 -13.76 -20.30 -48.97
N GLU A 99 -13.02 -19.79 -49.95
CA GLU A 99 -11.93 -18.84 -49.74
C GLU A 99 -12.40 -17.53 -49.09
N LEU A 100 -13.54 -16.97 -49.51
CA LEU A 100 -14.11 -15.76 -48.89
C LEU A 100 -14.40 -16.00 -47.40
N ASN A 101 -15.01 -17.14 -47.05
CA ASN A 101 -15.27 -17.49 -45.66
C ASN A 101 -13.97 -17.66 -44.84
N ILE A 102 -12.94 -18.25 -45.44
CA ILE A 102 -11.62 -18.35 -44.81
C ILE A 102 -11.02 -16.95 -44.58
N PHE A 103 -11.08 -16.05 -45.56
CA PHE A 103 -10.60 -14.68 -45.40
C PHE A 103 -11.37 -13.93 -44.30
N CYS A 104 -12.70 -14.05 -44.27
CA CYS A 104 -13.54 -13.50 -43.21
C CYS A 104 -13.11 -13.99 -41.82
N SER A 105 -12.87 -15.30 -41.69
CA SER A 105 -12.45 -15.93 -40.44
C SER A 105 -11.06 -15.46 -40.00
N LEU A 106 -10.07 -15.49 -40.90
CA LEU A 106 -8.68 -15.09 -40.60
C LEU A 106 -8.56 -13.60 -40.26
N LYS A 107 -9.29 -12.74 -40.98
CA LYS A 107 -9.33 -11.30 -40.70
C LYS A 107 -9.94 -11.06 -39.32
N ARG A 108 -11.04 -11.76 -38.99
CA ARG A 108 -11.67 -11.66 -37.68
C ARG A 108 -10.74 -12.09 -36.56
N GLU A 109 -10.09 -13.25 -36.71
CA GLU A 109 -9.11 -13.74 -35.74
C GLU A 109 -7.98 -12.73 -35.51
N THR A 110 -7.45 -12.14 -36.59
CA THR A 110 -6.41 -11.11 -36.51
C THR A 110 -6.90 -9.87 -35.75
N LEU A 111 -8.09 -9.36 -36.07
CA LEU A 111 -8.67 -8.18 -35.41
C LEU A 111 -8.96 -8.44 -33.93
N VAL A 112 -9.48 -9.62 -33.58
CA VAL A 112 -9.71 -10.04 -32.19
C VAL A 112 -8.40 -10.12 -31.41
N ASN A 113 -7.37 -10.73 -32.00
CA ASN A 113 -6.04 -10.85 -31.38
C ASN A 113 -5.36 -9.49 -31.18
N ASP A 114 -5.42 -8.62 -32.19
CA ASP A 114 -4.85 -7.28 -32.12
C ASP A 114 -5.62 -6.41 -31.09
N SER A 115 -6.96 -6.52 -31.04
CA SER A 115 -7.81 -5.87 -30.03
C SER A 115 -7.48 -6.36 -28.61
N ALA A 116 -7.35 -7.67 -28.40
CA ALA A 116 -7.00 -8.24 -27.11
C ALA A 116 -5.60 -7.79 -26.67
N SER A 117 -4.62 -7.77 -27.60
CA SER A 117 -3.27 -7.30 -27.31
C SER A 117 -3.26 -5.84 -26.86
N LEU A 118 -4.04 -4.98 -27.51
CA LEU A 118 -4.19 -3.58 -27.10
C LEU A 118 -4.81 -3.46 -25.71
N GLN A 119 -5.88 -4.20 -25.44
CA GLN A 119 -6.56 -4.18 -24.13
C GLN A 119 -5.62 -4.63 -23.01
N TYR A 120 -4.87 -5.72 -23.21
CA TYR A 120 -3.87 -6.16 -22.24
C TYR A 120 -2.75 -5.14 -22.03
N SER A 121 -2.26 -4.50 -23.10
CA SER A 121 -1.27 -3.42 -22.98
C SER A 121 -1.80 -2.27 -22.12
N ILE A 122 -3.03 -1.81 -22.38
CA ILE A 122 -3.68 -0.74 -21.62
C ILE A 122 -3.83 -1.13 -20.13
N GLU A 123 -4.23 -2.37 -19.84
CA GLU A 123 -4.37 -2.84 -18.47
C GLU A 123 -3.02 -2.93 -17.74
N LEU A 124 -1.95 -3.35 -18.43
CA LEU A 124 -0.59 -3.34 -17.90
C LEU A 124 -0.09 -1.91 -17.66
N ASP A 125 -0.37 -0.97 -18.58
CA ASP A 125 0.02 0.44 -18.42
C ASP A 125 -0.70 1.09 -17.24
N LYS A 126 -1.98 0.75 -16.99
CA LYS A 126 -2.70 1.21 -15.78
C LYS A 126 -2.02 0.72 -14.50
N ILE A 127 -1.53 -0.52 -14.49
CA ILE A 127 -0.77 -1.06 -13.36
C ILE A 127 0.56 -0.32 -13.20
N ALA A 128 1.29 -0.10 -14.30
CA ALA A 128 2.55 0.64 -14.29
C ALA A 128 2.37 2.07 -13.74
N LEU A 129 1.33 2.78 -14.17
CA LEU A 129 0.98 4.12 -13.68
C LEU A 129 0.66 4.15 -12.18
N TRP A 130 0.02 3.10 -11.66
CA TRP A 130 -0.19 2.99 -10.22
C TRP A 130 1.14 2.80 -9.47
N PHE A 131 2.04 1.96 -9.99
CA PHE A 131 3.38 1.79 -9.44
C PHE A 131 4.20 3.08 -9.48
N ASP A 132 4.06 3.93 -10.51
CA ASP A 132 4.67 5.27 -10.53
C ASP A 132 4.24 6.12 -9.33
N SER A 133 2.95 6.03 -8.95
CA SER A 133 2.42 6.75 -7.80
C SER A 133 2.94 6.15 -6.49
N ALA A 134 2.98 4.82 -6.37
CA ALA A 134 3.52 4.13 -5.21
C ALA A 134 5.00 4.46 -4.98
N GLU A 135 5.80 4.51 -6.04
CA GLU A 135 7.20 4.89 -5.99
C GLU A 135 7.41 6.31 -5.42
N LYS A 136 6.59 7.28 -5.84
CA LYS A 136 6.64 8.65 -5.29
C LYS A 136 6.39 8.67 -3.78
N MET A 137 5.49 7.82 -3.27
CA MET A 137 5.26 7.70 -1.83
C MET A 137 6.46 7.06 -1.11
N CYS A 138 7.06 6.03 -1.69
CA CYS A 138 8.22 5.33 -1.13
C CYS A 138 9.50 6.20 -1.13
N THR A 139 9.67 7.07 -2.12
CA THR A 139 10.83 7.96 -2.28
C THR A 139 10.68 9.30 -1.55
N SER A 140 9.51 9.60 -0.98
CA SER A 140 9.28 10.83 -0.23
C SER A 140 10.28 10.95 0.94
N GLN A 141 10.80 12.16 1.14
CA GLN A 141 11.73 12.46 2.24
C GLN A 141 11.02 12.96 3.51
N GLU A 142 9.70 13.12 3.48
CA GLU A 142 8.93 13.65 4.62
C GLU A 142 8.93 12.65 5.78
N LEU A 143 9.26 13.06 7.00
CA LEU A 143 9.35 12.16 8.17
C LEU A 143 8.24 12.37 9.20
N GLY A 144 7.35 13.34 8.96
CA GLY A 144 6.50 13.94 9.99
C GLY A 144 7.23 15.06 10.72
N LYS A 145 6.46 15.94 11.35
CA LYS A 145 6.96 17.05 12.19
C LYS A 145 6.72 16.78 13.68
N ASP A 146 5.87 15.80 13.98
CA ASP A 146 5.46 15.36 15.31
C ASP A 146 5.01 13.88 15.26
N ILE A 147 4.72 13.32 16.43
CA ILE A 147 4.25 11.93 16.56
C ILE A 147 2.99 11.66 15.74
N ILE A 148 2.08 12.64 15.64
CA ILE A 148 0.79 12.51 14.95
C ILE A 148 1.02 12.37 13.45
N SER A 149 1.76 13.31 12.86
CA SER A 149 2.07 13.32 11.43
C SER A 149 2.95 12.14 11.02
N ALA A 150 3.95 11.75 11.82
CA ALA A 150 4.75 10.54 11.57
C ALA A 150 3.87 9.28 11.61
N SER A 151 2.95 9.16 12.58
CA SER A 151 2.00 8.05 12.67
C SER A 151 1.00 8.00 11.51
N ILE A 152 0.60 9.16 10.99
CA ILE A 152 -0.22 9.23 9.77
C ILE A 152 0.54 8.66 8.59
N ILE A 153 1.81 9.05 8.39
CA ILE A 153 2.65 8.50 7.31
C ILE A 153 2.82 6.98 7.51
N GLN A 154 3.12 6.52 8.73
CA GLN A 154 3.22 5.09 9.03
C GLN A 154 1.93 4.34 8.65
N LYS A 155 0.77 4.89 8.98
CA LYS A 155 -0.53 4.32 8.59
C LYS A 155 -0.71 4.31 7.07
N THR A 156 -0.31 5.37 6.36
CA THR A 156 -0.39 5.42 4.89
C THR A 156 0.47 4.34 4.24
N LEU A 157 1.66 4.05 4.78
CA LEU A 157 2.53 2.97 4.29
C LEU A 157 1.92 1.59 4.54
N ARG A 158 1.30 1.37 5.71
CA ARG A 158 0.56 0.11 5.97
C ARG A 158 -0.61 -0.10 5.00
N ASN A 159 -1.32 0.97 4.62
CA ASN A 159 -2.36 0.87 3.60
C ASN A 159 -1.77 0.55 2.22
N LEU A 160 -0.62 1.17 1.89
CA LEU A 160 0.09 0.91 0.64
C LEU A 160 0.50 -0.57 0.50
N GLU A 161 0.82 -1.25 1.59
CA GLU A 161 1.09 -2.70 1.59
C GLU A 161 -0.11 -3.54 1.11
N HIS A 162 -1.31 -3.18 1.59
CA HIS A 162 -2.53 -3.82 1.13
C HIS A 162 -2.78 -3.55 -0.36
N ASP A 163 -2.56 -2.31 -0.79
CA ASP A 163 -2.72 -1.93 -2.18
C ASP A 163 -1.70 -2.64 -3.09
N PHE A 164 -0.44 -2.81 -2.65
CA PHE A 164 0.55 -3.62 -3.36
C PHE A 164 0.09 -5.05 -3.56
N ALA A 165 -0.46 -5.69 -2.52
CA ALA A 165 -0.96 -7.05 -2.63
C ALA A 165 -2.09 -7.16 -3.67
N ALA A 166 -3.05 -6.23 -3.65
CA ALA A 166 -4.15 -6.20 -4.61
C ALA A 166 -3.68 -5.96 -6.06
N HIS A 167 -2.75 -5.01 -6.27
CA HIS A 167 -2.22 -4.71 -7.62
C HIS A 167 -1.32 -5.84 -8.14
N ASN A 168 -0.52 -6.48 -7.29
CA ASN A 168 0.26 -7.66 -7.65
C ASN A 168 -0.64 -8.84 -8.04
N GLN A 169 -1.74 -9.06 -7.31
CA GLN A 169 -2.71 -10.09 -7.68
C GLN A 169 -3.32 -9.80 -9.06
N ARG A 170 -3.75 -8.55 -9.31
CA ARG A 170 -4.29 -8.14 -10.61
C ARG A 170 -3.27 -8.29 -11.74
N PHE A 171 -2.02 -7.89 -11.52
CA PHE A 171 -0.93 -8.06 -12.46
C PHE A 171 -0.74 -9.53 -12.84
N ASN A 172 -0.67 -10.42 -11.84
CA ASN A 172 -0.55 -11.85 -12.07
C ASN A 172 -1.75 -12.42 -12.84
N SER A 173 -2.97 -11.99 -12.52
CA SER A 173 -4.17 -12.41 -13.27
C SER A 173 -4.15 -11.96 -14.73
N ILE A 174 -3.68 -10.74 -15.02
CA ILE A 174 -3.51 -10.25 -16.39
C ILE A 174 -2.45 -11.07 -17.13
N VAL A 175 -1.29 -11.30 -16.50
CA VAL A 175 -0.20 -12.09 -17.09
C VAL A 175 -0.69 -13.51 -17.42
N LEU A 176 -1.42 -14.16 -16.51
CA LEU A 176 -2.03 -15.46 -16.77
C LEU A 176 -3.01 -15.38 -17.95
N GLY A 177 -3.90 -14.40 -17.96
CA GLY A 177 -4.84 -14.19 -19.06
C GLY A 177 -4.18 -14.03 -20.42
N ILE A 178 -3.04 -13.32 -20.50
CA ILE A 178 -2.26 -13.17 -21.74
C ILE A 178 -1.76 -14.53 -22.24
N TYR A 179 -1.19 -15.36 -21.37
CA TYR A 179 -0.67 -16.68 -21.75
C TYR A 179 -1.75 -17.73 -22.01
N ASP A 180 -2.93 -17.58 -21.40
CA ASP A 180 -4.09 -18.42 -21.67
C ASP A 180 -4.76 -18.05 -23.01
N PHE A 181 -4.74 -16.77 -23.39
CA PHE A 181 -5.37 -16.27 -24.60
C PHE A 181 -4.53 -16.48 -25.86
N PHE A 182 -3.21 -16.19 -25.81
CA PHE A 182 -2.35 -16.23 -26.99
C PHE A 182 -1.56 -17.54 -27.10
N PRO A 183 -1.47 -18.15 -28.30
CA PRO A 183 -0.50 -19.20 -28.58
C PRO A 183 0.93 -18.76 -28.28
N ASN A 184 1.78 -19.68 -27.82
CA ASN A 184 3.14 -19.38 -27.35
C ASN A 184 4.06 -18.69 -28.39
N ASP A 185 3.75 -18.86 -29.67
CA ASP A 185 4.46 -18.33 -30.85
C ASP A 185 3.74 -17.14 -31.50
N HIS A 186 2.68 -16.61 -30.87
CA HIS A 186 1.92 -15.49 -31.41
C HIS A 186 2.75 -14.20 -31.49
N LYS A 187 2.61 -13.47 -32.61
CA LYS A 187 3.40 -12.28 -32.99
C LYS A 187 3.40 -11.14 -31.96
N CYS A 188 2.36 -11.00 -31.13
CA CYS A 188 2.25 -9.90 -30.15
C CYS A 188 2.95 -10.19 -28.81
N LEU A 189 3.22 -11.47 -28.51
CA LEU A 189 3.79 -11.88 -27.23
C LEU A 189 5.15 -11.24 -26.92
N PRO A 190 6.09 -11.05 -27.87
CA PRO A 190 7.35 -10.38 -27.58
C PRO A 190 7.18 -8.99 -26.98
N SER A 191 6.28 -8.18 -27.53
CA SER A 191 6.00 -6.82 -27.05
C SER A 191 5.37 -6.85 -25.64
N LEU A 192 4.38 -7.72 -25.41
CA LEU A 192 3.74 -7.87 -24.11
C LEU A 192 4.71 -8.42 -23.05
N ARG A 193 5.57 -9.39 -23.42
CA ARG A 193 6.61 -9.92 -22.52
C ARG A 193 7.60 -8.85 -22.09
N ASN A 194 8.02 -7.99 -23.01
CA ASN A 194 8.91 -6.87 -22.67
C ASN A 194 8.23 -5.93 -21.65
N LEU A 195 6.97 -5.57 -21.86
CA LEU A 195 6.21 -4.74 -20.93
C LEU A 195 6.07 -5.40 -19.54
N ILE A 196 5.66 -6.69 -19.52
CA ILE A 196 5.57 -7.49 -18.28
C ILE A 196 6.92 -7.50 -17.55
N SER A 197 8.02 -7.77 -18.27
CA SER A 197 9.36 -7.80 -17.65
C SER A 197 9.77 -6.45 -17.06
N SER A 198 9.48 -5.34 -17.76
CA SER A 198 9.76 -3.99 -17.29
C SER A 198 8.98 -3.66 -16.03
N ILE A 199 7.70 -4.06 -15.97
CA ILE A 199 6.87 -3.88 -14.78
C ILE A 199 7.42 -4.72 -13.63
N THR A 200 7.72 -6.00 -13.85
CA THR A 200 8.25 -6.91 -12.81
C THR A 200 9.50 -6.35 -12.14
N VAL A 201 10.50 -5.92 -12.93
CA VAL A 201 11.73 -5.32 -12.38
C VAL A 201 11.40 -4.12 -11.50
N ARG A 202 10.50 -3.25 -11.97
CA ARG A 202 10.10 -2.05 -11.23
C ARG A 202 9.33 -2.37 -9.95
N VAL A 203 8.49 -3.40 -9.94
CA VAL A 203 7.80 -3.86 -8.72
C VAL A 203 8.82 -4.32 -7.66
N GLU A 204 9.86 -5.04 -8.06
CA GLU A 204 10.92 -5.47 -7.14
C GLU A 204 11.70 -4.29 -6.56
N GLU A 205 12.07 -3.31 -7.40
CA GLU A 205 12.73 -2.07 -6.99
C GLU A 205 11.85 -1.28 -6.00
N ILE A 206 10.58 -1.04 -6.33
CA ILE A 206 9.64 -0.32 -5.46
C ILE A 206 9.40 -1.07 -4.15
N SER A 207 9.35 -2.40 -4.17
CA SER A 207 9.22 -3.21 -2.95
C SER A 207 10.42 -3.03 -2.02
N SER A 208 11.62 -2.84 -2.57
CA SER A 208 12.82 -2.54 -1.79
C SER A 208 12.75 -1.13 -1.17
N LEU A 209 12.31 -0.14 -1.95
CA LEU A 209 12.12 1.24 -1.49
C LEU A 209 11.06 1.33 -0.40
N TYR A 210 9.95 0.60 -0.54
CA TYR A 210 8.90 0.51 0.48
C TYR A 210 9.46 0.04 1.82
N LYS A 211 10.24 -1.05 1.83
CA LYS A 211 10.85 -1.57 3.07
C LYS A 211 11.78 -0.55 3.73
N GLN A 212 12.62 0.11 2.94
CA GLN A 212 13.51 1.17 3.44
C GLN A 212 12.70 2.34 4.04
N ARG A 213 11.64 2.75 3.34
CA ARG A 213 10.77 3.84 3.78
C ARG A 213 10.06 3.52 5.10
N CYS A 214 9.55 2.29 5.27
CA CYS A 214 8.94 1.84 6.52
C CYS A 214 9.93 1.91 7.69
N ILE A 215 11.16 1.41 7.51
CA ILE A 215 12.19 1.48 8.55
C ILE A 215 12.44 2.92 8.98
N VAL A 216 12.62 3.83 8.03
CA VAL A 216 12.91 5.25 8.33
C VAL A 216 11.74 5.93 9.04
N ILE A 217 10.49 5.65 8.64
CA ILE A 217 9.31 6.21 9.29
C ILE A 217 9.09 5.62 10.69
N ASP A 218 9.32 4.32 10.88
CA ASP A 218 9.26 3.68 12.20
C ASP A 218 10.30 4.29 13.15
N GLN A 219 11.51 4.55 12.67
CA GLN A 219 12.54 5.25 13.45
C GLN A 219 12.15 6.70 13.76
N SER A 220 11.49 7.41 12.83
CA SER A 220 10.94 8.75 13.08
C SER A 220 9.90 8.73 14.20
N CYS A 221 8.92 7.82 14.13
CA CYS A 221 7.93 7.62 15.19
C CYS A 221 8.60 7.32 16.54
N TYR A 222 9.58 6.43 16.56
CA TYR A 222 10.34 6.10 17.76
C TYR A 222 11.04 7.34 18.35
N SER A 223 11.61 8.21 17.51
CA SER A 223 12.27 9.45 17.94
C SER A 223 11.30 10.37 18.66
N TYR A 224 10.09 10.55 18.14
CA TYR A 224 9.06 11.35 18.79
C TYR A 224 8.55 10.72 20.09
N HIS A 225 8.47 9.39 20.17
CA HIS A 225 8.18 8.70 21.43
C HIS A 225 9.27 8.95 22.48
N LEU A 226 10.56 8.89 22.09
CA LEU A 226 11.66 9.23 23.00
C LEU A 226 11.59 10.69 23.45
N LEU A 227 11.32 11.63 22.54
CA LEU A 227 11.14 13.04 22.91
C LEU A 227 10.02 13.23 23.93
N GLN A 228 8.90 12.55 23.76
CA GLN A 228 7.80 12.59 24.72
C GLN A 228 8.22 12.01 26.08
N GLN A 229 8.88 10.86 26.10
CA GLN A 229 9.37 10.26 27.34
C GLN A 229 10.38 11.17 28.06
N ILE A 230 11.28 11.82 27.32
CA ILE A 230 12.23 12.79 27.87
C ILE A 230 11.47 13.98 28.46
N ALA A 231 10.55 14.57 27.70
CA ALA A 231 9.75 15.71 28.15
C ALA A 231 8.96 15.38 29.44
N ASP A 232 8.34 14.20 29.53
CA ASP A 232 7.63 13.75 30.74
C ASP A 232 8.57 13.71 31.97
N GLU A 233 9.82 13.28 31.80
CA GLU A 233 10.80 13.29 32.89
C GLU A 233 11.31 14.70 33.20
N GLN A 234 11.46 15.58 32.19
CA GLN A 234 11.85 16.97 32.38
C GLN A 234 10.80 17.73 33.21
N ASP A 235 9.52 17.61 32.81
CA ASP A 235 8.39 18.21 33.52
C ASP A 235 8.32 17.71 34.97
N TRP A 236 8.56 16.42 35.19
CA TRP A 236 8.60 15.84 36.53
C TRP A 236 9.76 16.40 37.37
N VAL A 237 10.96 16.54 36.79
CA VAL A 237 12.12 17.13 37.49
C VAL A 237 11.83 18.58 37.87
N ASP A 238 11.29 19.38 36.94
CA ASP A 238 10.96 20.77 37.19
C ASP A 238 9.87 20.91 38.28
N GLU A 239 8.86 20.03 38.28
CA GLU A 239 7.88 19.97 39.37
C GLU A 239 8.56 19.71 40.72
N LYS A 240 9.52 18.76 40.79
CA LYS A 240 10.20 18.42 42.05
C LYS A 240 11.18 19.48 42.51
N LEU A 241 11.87 20.15 41.59
CA LEU A 241 12.71 21.30 41.91
C LEU A 241 11.87 22.40 42.59
N ASN A 242 10.75 22.77 42.00
CA ASN A 242 9.83 23.76 42.57
C ASN A 242 9.30 23.36 43.95
N LEU A 243 9.01 22.07 44.17
CA LEU A 243 8.59 21.56 45.48
C LEU A 243 9.71 21.63 46.53
N LEU A 244 10.96 21.33 46.16
CA LEU A 244 12.11 21.35 47.07
C LEU A 244 12.54 22.76 47.48
N GLU A 245 12.25 23.76 46.66
CA GLU A 245 12.46 25.19 46.98
C GLU A 245 11.48 25.69 48.07
N SER A 246 10.35 25.01 48.27
CA SER A 246 9.39 25.40 49.30
C SER A 246 9.98 25.22 50.72
N CYS A 247 9.97 26.30 51.49
CA CYS A 247 10.52 26.33 52.85
C CYS A 247 9.46 25.91 53.88
N ASP A 248 9.47 24.64 54.29
CA ASP A 248 8.71 24.20 55.46
C ASP A 248 9.26 24.85 56.74
N THR A 249 8.50 25.74 57.37
CA THR A 249 8.78 26.23 58.72
C THR A 249 8.40 25.18 59.75
N VAL A 250 9.33 24.79 60.61
CA VAL A 250 9.16 23.73 61.61
C VAL A 250 9.34 24.30 63.01
N ASN A 251 8.34 24.11 63.88
CA ASN A 251 8.32 24.72 65.22
C ASN A 251 8.53 23.72 66.37
N ASP A 252 8.49 22.42 66.10
CA ASP A 252 8.71 21.38 67.11
C ASP A 252 9.37 20.12 66.51
N LEU A 253 9.88 19.24 67.37
CA LEU A 253 10.58 18.02 66.96
C LEU A 253 9.68 17.06 66.15
N ILE A 254 8.40 16.99 66.47
CA ILE A 254 7.44 16.09 65.81
C ILE A 254 7.20 16.52 64.37
N GLN A 255 7.05 17.82 64.13
CA GLN A 255 6.94 18.43 62.80
C GLN A 255 8.23 18.21 62.01
N ALA A 256 9.40 18.35 62.64
CA ALA A 256 10.70 18.10 62.00
C ALA A 256 10.82 16.65 61.50
N GLN A 257 10.46 15.69 62.36
CA GLN A 257 10.46 14.27 62.01
C GLN A 257 9.42 13.93 60.92
N LYS A 258 8.25 14.58 60.93
CA LYS A 258 7.26 14.44 59.86
C LYS A 258 7.78 14.93 58.50
N VAL A 259 8.49 16.06 58.47
CA VAL A 259 9.13 16.58 57.25
C VAL A 259 10.20 15.59 56.74
N LEU A 260 11.02 15.03 57.63
CA LEU A 260 12.00 14.00 57.24
C LEU A 260 11.31 12.77 56.64
N LYS A 261 10.26 12.25 57.27
CA LYS A 261 9.55 11.08 56.75
C LYS A 261 8.93 11.34 55.38
N LYS A 262 8.37 12.54 55.15
CA LYS A 262 7.88 12.95 53.81
C LYS A 262 9.03 13.01 52.80
N PHE A 263 10.17 13.55 53.19
CA PHE A 263 11.36 13.62 52.35
C PHE A 263 11.90 12.24 52.00
N GLU A 264 11.93 11.29 52.94
CA GLU A 264 12.36 9.91 52.68
C GLU A 264 11.44 9.19 51.66
N LEU A 265 10.13 9.45 51.72
CA LEU A 265 9.19 8.95 50.70
C LEU A 265 9.49 9.57 49.32
N LEU A 266 9.77 10.88 49.26
CA LEU A 266 10.17 11.55 48.03
C LEU A 266 11.44 10.92 47.42
N ILE A 267 12.44 10.59 48.24
CA ILE A 267 13.67 9.93 47.78
C ILE A 267 13.40 8.55 47.18
N ALA A 268 12.44 7.80 47.71
CA ALA A 268 12.08 6.50 47.13
C ALA A 268 11.56 6.66 45.69
N ASP A 269 10.76 7.70 45.42
CA ASP A 269 10.29 8.01 44.07
C ASP A 269 11.44 8.40 43.12
N PHE A 270 12.46 9.10 43.64
CA PHE A 270 13.62 9.52 42.85
C PHE A 270 14.41 8.32 42.34
N ASN A 271 14.61 7.30 43.16
CA ASN A 271 15.35 6.09 42.76
C ASN A 271 14.66 5.36 41.59
N LEU A 272 13.32 5.39 41.52
CA LEU A 272 12.58 4.79 40.39
C LEU A 272 12.82 5.57 39.10
N ARG A 273 12.85 6.91 39.19
CA ARG A 273 13.08 7.82 38.06
C ARG A 273 14.52 7.74 37.56
N GLU A 274 15.49 7.63 38.46
CA GLU A 274 16.90 7.46 38.14
C GLU A 274 17.13 6.24 37.23
N ASN A 275 16.52 5.11 37.59
CA ASN A 275 16.58 3.89 36.78
C ASN A 275 16.00 4.08 35.38
N ARG A 276 14.97 4.93 35.22
CA ARG A 276 14.39 5.22 33.91
C ARG A 276 15.30 6.11 33.07
N ILE A 277 15.89 7.15 33.67
CA ILE A 277 16.84 8.04 32.99
C ILE A 277 18.08 7.26 32.54
N GLN A 278 18.61 6.38 33.40
CA GLN A 278 19.75 5.51 33.03
C GLN A 278 19.41 4.56 31.88
N LYS A 279 18.18 4.03 31.81
CA LYS A 279 17.75 3.22 30.67
C LYS A 279 17.71 4.03 29.38
N LEU A 280 17.16 5.24 29.42
CA LEU A 280 17.16 6.17 28.27
C LEU A 280 18.58 6.52 27.84
N GLU A 281 19.50 6.72 28.78
CA GLU A 281 20.92 6.96 28.50
C GLU A 281 21.56 5.78 27.76
N ILE A 282 21.33 4.55 28.24
CA ILE A 282 21.85 3.34 27.60
C ILE A 282 21.27 3.21 26.18
N GLU A 283 19.96 3.39 26.01
CA GLU A 283 19.31 3.33 24.70
C GLU A 283 19.93 4.34 23.72
N LEU A 284 20.08 5.60 24.12
CA LEU A 284 20.66 6.67 23.28
C LEU A 284 22.14 6.46 22.95
N ASN A 285 22.90 5.82 23.85
CA ASN A 285 24.30 5.47 23.59
C ASN A 285 24.44 4.28 22.65
N THR A 286 23.46 3.37 22.61
CA THR A 286 23.48 2.20 21.72
C THR A 286 23.09 2.54 20.28
N ILE A 287 22.15 3.47 20.08
CA ILE A 287 21.65 3.84 18.75
C ILE A 287 22.09 5.26 18.42
N THR A 288 23.18 5.38 17.64
CA THR A 288 23.82 6.67 17.33
C THR A 288 23.34 7.31 16.03
N SER A 289 22.47 6.64 15.27
CA SER A 289 21.97 7.15 13.99
C SER A 289 20.51 6.76 13.77
N PHE A 290 19.65 7.77 13.82
CA PHE A 290 18.24 7.69 13.44
C PHE A 290 17.71 9.12 13.14
N PRO A 291 16.55 9.25 12.47
CA PRO A 291 15.91 10.55 12.23
C PRO A 291 15.79 11.39 13.50
N HIS A 292 15.97 12.70 13.42
CA HIS A 292 15.81 13.60 14.59
C HIS A 292 16.74 13.31 15.80
N TYR A 293 17.77 12.47 15.65
CA TYR A 293 18.72 12.13 16.72
C TYR A 293 19.30 13.35 17.44
N SER A 294 19.70 14.39 16.69
CA SER A 294 20.28 15.61 17.28
C SER A 294 19.33 16.30 18.25
N ILE A 295 18.03 16.35 17.92
CA ILE A 295 17.00 16.96 18.77
C ILE A 295 16.79 16.12 20.03
N VAL A 296 16.71 14.80 19.88
CA VAL A 296 16.59 13.86 21.00
C VAL A 296 17.78 13.98 21.95
N ASN A 297 18.99 14.01 21.41
CA ASN A 297 20.22 14.11 22.20
C ASN A 297 20.32 15.45 22.95
N LEU A 298 19.90 16.55 22.33
CA LEU A 298 19.84 17.87 22.99
C LEU A 298 18.82 17.89 24.14
N ALA A 299 17.62 17.33 23.90
CA ALA A 299 16.59 17.22 24.94
C ALA A 299 17.08 16.35 26.11
N PHE A 300 17.71 15.22 25.81
CA PHE A 300 18.27 14.34 26.82
C PHE A 300 19.42 14.99 27.62
N GLY A 301 20.31 15.73 26.94
CA GLY A 301 21.34 16.52 27.63
C GLY A 301 20.76 17.56 28.58
N THR A 302 19.63 18.17 28.22
CA THR A 302 18.90 19.10 29.10
C THR A 302 18.32 18.38 30.32
N LEU A 303 17.68 17.22 30.12
CA LEU A 303 17.20 16.36 31.21
C LEU A 303 18.33 15.95 32.16
N ASN A 304 19.49 15.55 31.64
CA ASN A 304 20.64 15.19 32.47
C ASN A 304 21.14 16.36 33.32
N ASN A 305 21.16 17.57 32.77
CA ASN A 305 21.51 18.78 33.53
C ASN A 305 20.49 19.06 34.64
N GLN A 306 19.18 19.00 34.32
CA GLN A 306 18.11 19.15 35.31
C GLN A 306 18.20 18.08 36.42
N TRP A 307 18.45 16.83 36.07
CA TRP A 307 18.63 15.73 37.01
C TRP A 307 19.85 15.93 37.92
N SER A 308 20.97 16.39 37.36
CA SER A 308 22.16 16.72 38.15
C SER A 308 21.89 17.83 39.16
N HIS A 309 21.13 18.86 38.76
CA HIS A 309 20.74 19.96 39.62
C HIS A 309 19.80 19.49 40.73
N LEU A 310 18.78 18.70 40.39
CA LEU A 310 17.86 18.08 41.35
C LEU A 310 18.62 17.28 42.42
N ASN A 311 19.63 16.50 42.03
CA ASN A 311 20.46 15.74 42.97
C ASN A 311 21.23 16.65 43.94
N VAL A 312 21.73 17.79 43.48
CA VAL A 312 22.43 18.77 44.33
C VAL A 312 21.45 19.39 45.34
N VAL A 313 20.32 19.92 44.86
CA VAL A 313 19.28 20.53 45.70
C VAL A 313 18.75 19.55 46.74
N THR A 314 18.56 18.29 46.34
CA THR A 314 18.07 17.22 47.22
C THR A 314 19.07 16.89 48.33
N LYS A 315 20.38 16.84 48.02
CA LYS A 315 21.43 16.65 49.02
C LYS A 315 21.48 17.80 50.01
N GLU A 316 21.33 19.04 49.54
CA GLU A 316 21.28 20.23 50.39
C GLU A 316 20.03 20.24 51.28
N ARG A 317 18.85 19.96 50.73
CA ARG A 317 17.60 19.84 51.48
C ARG A 317 17.70 18.79 52.58
N LYS A 318 18.29 17.62 52.29
CA LYS A 318 18.55 16.57 53.29
C LYS A 318 19.40 17.09 54.45
N LYS A 319 20.49 17.80 54.15
CA LYS A 319 21.36 18.40 55.17
C LYS A 319 20.60 19.40 56.04
N ASN A 320 19.77 20.25 55.43
CA ASN A 320 18.97 21.25 56.15
C ASN A 320 17.91 20.61 57.05
N ILE A 321 17.21 19.57 56.58
CA ILE A 321 16.23 18.83 57.37
C ILE A 321 16.89 18.17 58.59
N LEU A 322 18.02 17.50 58.40
CA LEU A 322 18.75 16.85 59.50
C LEU A 322 19.27 17.88 60.51
N GLY A 323 19.80 19.02 60.04
CA GLY A 323 20.20 20.12 60.92
C GLY A 323 19.05 20.67 61.75
N ASN A 324 17.88 20.88 61.14
CA ASN A 324 16.67 21.32 61.85
C ASN A 324 16.22 20.31 62.91
N ILE A 325 16.29 19.00 62.61
CA ILE A 325 15.99 17.96 63.60
C ILE A 325 16.95 18.05 64.78
N SER A 326 18.26 18.18 64.54
CA SER A 326 19.24 18.30 65.62
C SER A 326 18.99 19.54 66.50
N ILE A 327 18.62 20.67 65.90
CA ILE A 327 18.25 21.88 66.66
C ILE A 327 17.01 21.61 67.51
N GLN A 328 15.96 21.02 66.94
CA GLN A 328 14.71 20.75 67.68
C GLN A 328 14.89 19.70 68.78
N GLN A 329 15.76 18.70 68.58
CA GLN A 329 16.16 17.75 69.62
C GLN A 329 16.83 18.48 70.78
N PHE A 330 17.84 19.29 70.49
CA PHE A 330 18.54 20.07 71.52
C PHE A 330 17.60 21.00 72.30
N LEU A 331 16.66 21.67 71.63
CA LEU A 331 15.67 22.52 72.28
C LEU A 331 14.70 21.71 73.18
N SER A 332 14.29 20.52 72.73
CA SER A 332 13.47 19.60 73.53
C SER A 332 14.23 19.14 74.78
N ASP A 333 15.48 18.72 74.62
CA ASP A 333 16.34 18.28 75.72
C ASP A 333 16.57 19.41 76.74
N CYS A 334 16.81 20.64 76.28
CA CYS A 334 16.91 21.82 77.15
C CYS A 334 15.61 22.11 77.91
N PHE A 335 14.47 21.94 77.26
CA PHE A 335 13.17 22.13 77.90
C PHE A 335 12.93 21.08 78.98
N GLU A 336 13.20 19.81 78.69
CA GLU A 336 13.09 18.70 79.65
C GLU A 336 14.03 18.90 80.85
N ALA A 337 15.28 19.27 80.62
CA ALA A 337 16.24 19.57 81.69
C ALA A 337 15.77 20.73 82.58
N ASN A 338 15.22 21.79 81.99
CA ASN A 338 14.65 22.92 82.74
C ASN A 338 13.40 22.52 83.54
N MET A 339 12.55 21.65 83.00
CA MET A 339 11.38 21.14 83.71
C MET A 339 11.80 20.29 84.92
N TRP A 340 12.79 19.42 84.75
CA TRP A 340 13.36 18.61 85.83
C TRP A 340 14.01 19.47 86.92
N LEU A 341 14.76 20.52 86.54
CA LEU A 341 15.32 21.47 87.49
C LEU A 341 14.23 22.17 88.32
N ARG A 342 13.15 22.61 87.67
CA ARG A 342 12.01 23.22 88.37
C ARG A 342 11.32 22.24 89.31
N GLU A 343 11.14 20.99 88.91
CA GLU A 343 10.60 19.95 89.78
C GLU A 343 11.46 19.78 91.04
N ILE A 344 12.78 19.70 90.89
CA ILE A 344 13.72 19.64 92.02
C ILE A 344 13.61 20.89 92.91
N GLU A 345 13.59 22.09 92.33
CA GLU A 345 13.41 23.33 93.09
C GLU A 345 12.10 23.33 93.88
N THR A 346 11.00 22.83 93.29
CA THR A 346 9.72 22.70 93.99
C THR A 346 9.78 21.67 95.12
N LEU A 347 10.49 20.55 94.96
CA LEU A 347 10.67 19.54 96.00
C LEU A 347 11.51 20.06 97.17
N ILE A 348 12.57 20.83 96.87
CA ILE A 348 13.43 21.46 97.88
C ILE A 348 12.66 22.55 98.64
N SER A 349 11.90 23.39 97.95
CA SER A 349 11.11 24.48 98.57
C SER A 349 9.84 24.00 99.26
N GLY A 350 9.27 22.87 98.84
CA GLY A 350 8.06 22.26 99.39
C GLY A 350 8.24 21.47 100.70
N GLY A 351 9.46 21.40 101.25
CA GLY A 351 9.69 20.85 102.59
C GLY A 351 9.72 19.32 102.71
N ALA A 352 10.14 18.59 101.65
CA ALA A 352 10.43 17.15 101.74
C ALA A 352 11.93 16.83 101.93
N VAL A 353 12.71 17.79 102.47
CA VAL A 353 14.04 17.52 103.03
C VAL A 353 13.95 17.59 104.55
N ALA A 354 13.28 16.59 105.13
CA ALA A 354 13.41 16.29 106.55
C ALA A 354 13.40 14.77 106.75
N LYS A 355 14.53 14.27 107.26
CA LYS A 355 14.88 12.89 107.62
C LYS A 355 15.17 11.92 106.48
N VAL A 356 16.44 11.83 106.07
CA VAL A 356 17.27 10.62 106.24
C VAL A 356 18.76 11.03 106.19
N VAL A 357 19.26 11.73 107.22
CA VAL A 357 20.67 11.66 107.64
C VAL A 357 20.67 11.95 109.14
N LEU A 358 21.39 11.12 109.91
CA LEU A 358 21.47 11.05 111.38
C LEU A 358 20.49 10.06 112.04
N GLU A 359 20.72 8.77 111.81
CA GLU A 359 21.14 7.80 112.84
C GLU A 359 21.83 6.60 112.18
#